data_AF-A0A7S2V7B1-F1
#
_entry.id   AF-A0A7S2V7B1-F1
#
_cell.length_a   1.000
_cell.length_b   1.000
_cell.length_c   1.000
_cell.angle_alpha   90.00
_cell.angle_beta   90.00
_cell.angle_gamma   90.00
#
_symmetry.space_group_name_H-M   'P 1'
#
loop_
_entity.id
_entity.type
_entity.pdbx_description
1 polymer ?
#
loop_
_entity_poly.entity_id
_entity_poly.type
_entity_poly.pdbx_seq_one_letter_code
_entity_poly.pdbx_strand_id
1 'polypeptide(L)'
;AAGAKKAESQPLLRCARAYGFRNIQTIVGQLRKGKCPYDLVEIMACPGGCLNGGGQAKANESDVSSGGRAAMQVQLERVAAAHAAMVVHRAPSDNPAVVNVYRNKSRELP
;
A
#
# COMPACT_ATOMS: atom_id res chain seq x y z
N ALA A 1 -4.77 29.58 -39.77
CA ALA A 1 -4.96 28.40 -38.91
C ALA A 1 -4.04 28.51 -37.70
N ALA A 2 -4.56 28.99 -36.57
CA ALA A 2 -3.80 29.09 -35.32
C ALA A 2 -4.11 27.86 -34.48
N GLY A 3 -3.11 26.99 -34.30
CA GLY A 3 -3.22 25.76 -33.51
C GLY A 3 -3.54 26.09 -32.06
N ALA A 4 -4.66 25.56 -31.56
CA ALA A 4 -5.01 25.63 -30.15
C ALA A 4 -3.94 24.89 -29.33
N LYS A 5 -3.19 25.63 -28.50
CA LYS A 5 -2.30 25.03 -27.50
C LYS A 5 -3.18 24.28 -26.50
N LYS A 6 -3.00 22.97 -26.41
CA LYS A 6 -3.63 22.12 -25.40
C LYS A 6 -3.16 22.62 -24.02
N ALA A 7 -4.07 23.11 -23.18
CA ALA A 7 -3.73 23.50 -21.82
C ALA A 7 -3.23 22.26 -21.07
N GLU A 8 -1.98 22.28 -20.60
CA GLU A 8 -1.44 21.21 -19.76
C GLU A 8 -2.16 21.24 -18.41
N SER A 9 -2.97 20.22 -18.13
CA SER A 9 -3.61 20.04 -16.84
C SER A 9 -2.55 19.70 -15.79
N GLN A 10 -2.34 20.59 -14.82
CA GLN A 10 -1.49 20.25 -13.68
C GLN A 10 -2.20 19.24 -12.75
N PRO A 11 -1.50 18.21 -12.26
CA PRO A 11 -2.10 17.23 -11.34
C PRO A 11 -2.44 17.89 -10.00
N LEU A 12 -3.65 17.61 -9.48
CA LEU A 12 -4.13 18.16 -8.20
C LEU A 12 -3.41 17.59 -6.97
N LEU A 13 -2.93 16.33 -7.07
CA LEU A 13 -2.24 15.63 -5.99
C LEU A 13 -1.25 14.62 -6.60
N ARG A 14 -0.01 14.64 -6.12
CA ARG A 14 1.04 13.69 -6.53
C ARG A 14 1.28 12.71 -5.39
N CYS A 15 0.99 11.43 -5.63
CA CYS A 15 1.14 10.39 -4.62
C CYS A 15 2.27 9.41 -4.98
N ALA A 16 2.89 8.83 -3.97
CA ALA A 16 3.84 7.73 -4.12
C ALA A 16 3.57 6.59 -3.14
N ARG A 17 3.96 5.37 -3.55
CA ARG A 17 4.03 4.19 -2.69
C ARG A 17 5.48 3.73 -2.62
N ALA A 18 6.06 3.70 -1.42
CA ALA A 18 7.46 3.37 -1.20
C ALA A 18 7.57 2.10 -0.34
N TYR A 19 7.58 0.95 -1.00
CA TYR A 19 7.58 -0.35 -0.35
C TYR A 19 8.99 -0.97 -0.39
N GLY A 20 9.47 -1.45 0.76
CA GLY A 20 10.84 -1.94 0.89
C GLY A 20 11.82 -0.85 1.31
N PHE A 21 12.72 -1.17 2.24
CA PHE A 21 13.65 -0.21 2.85
C PHE A 21 14.47 0.60 1.83
N ARG A 22 14.90 -0.01 0.71
CA ARG A 22 15.62 0.70 -0.37
C ARG A 22 14.82 1.87 -0.94
N ASN A 23 13.52 1.67 -1.20
CA ASN A 23 12.65 2.72 -1.73
C ASN A 23 12.37 3.79 -0.68
N ILE A 24 12.19 3.39 0.58
CA ILE A 24 12.03 4.30 1.71
C ILE A 24 13.24 5.23 1.84
N GLN A 25 14.45 4.67 1.78
CA GLN A 25 15.69 5.46 1.83
C GLN A 25 15.76 6.50 0.70
N THR A 26 15.33 6.16 -0.51
CA THR A 26 15.25 7.11 -1.62
C THR A 26 14.29 8.26 -1.32
N ILE A 27 13.05 7.97 -0.90
CA ILE A 27 12.07 9.02 -0.57
C ILE A 27 12.54 9.88 0.58
N VAL A 28 13.03 9.28 1.67
CA VAL A 28 13.58 10.03 2.82
C VAL A 28 14.75 10.90 2.39
N GLY A 29 15.61 10.42 1.48
CA GLY A 29 16.70 11.19 0.91
C GLY A 29 16.22 12.41 0.09
N GLN A 30 15.13 12.26 -0.66
CA GLN A 30 14.49 13.36 -1.41
C GLN A 30 13.83 14.38 -0.46
N LEU A 31 13.14 13.91 0.58
CA LEU A 31 12.53 14.75 1.61
C LEU A 31 13.57 15.59 2.34
N ARG A 32 14.66 14.98 2.81
CA ARG A 32 15.76 15.68 3.49
C ARG A 32 16.42 16.75 2.63
N LYS A 33 16.42 16.58 1.30
CA LYS A 33 16.98 17.54 0.34
C LYS A 33 15.98 18.61 -0.10
N GLY A 34 14.71 18.56 0.36
CA GLY A 34 13.65 19.45 -0.11
C GLY A 34 13.28 19.24 -1.58
N LYS A 35 13.52 18.03 -2.13
CA LYS A 35 13.33 17.69 -3.55
C LYS A 35 12.29 16.59 -3.78
N CYS A 36 11.50 16.24 -2.76
CA CYS A 36 10.43 15.25 -2.91
C CYS A 36 9.29 15.85 -3.74
N PRO A 37 8.90 15.25 -4.89
CA PRO A 37 7.85 15.79 -5.74
C PRO A 37 6.46 15.29 -5.35
N TYR A 38 6.29 14.60 -4.22
CA TYR A 38 5.04 13.98 -3.81
C TYR A 38 4.41 14.70 -2.63
N ASP A 39 3.10 14.85 -2.66
CA ASP A 39 2.29 15.50 -1.63
C ASP A 39 1.81 14.47 -0.60
N LEU A 40 1.64 13.20 -1.01
CA LEU A 40 1.30 12.06 -0.15
C LEU A 40 2.22 10.87 -0.46
N VAL A 41 2.79 10.25 0.58
CA VAL A 41 3.58 9.02 0.42
C VAL A 41 3.08 7.94 1.38
N GLU A 42 2.72 6.79 0.82
CA GLU A 42 2.47 5.57 1.58
C GLU A 42 3.77 4.76 1.72
N ILE A 43 4.13 4.37 2.93
CA ILE A 43 5.38 3.66 3.24
C ILE A 43 5.07 2.28 3.83
N MET A 44 5.71 1.24 3.30
CA MET A 44 5.67 -0.12 3.87
C MET A 44 7.08 -0.69 3.94
N ALA A 45 7.47 -1.24 5.09
CA ALA A 45 8.84 -1.74 5.30
C ALA A 45 9.18 -2.95 4.41
N CYS A 46 8.23 -3.86 4.22
CA CYS A 46 8.42 -5.06 3.41
C CYS A 46 8.17 -4.79 1.92
N PRO A 47 8.98 -5.35 1.00
CA PRO A 47 8.66 -5.35 -0.42
C PRO A 47 7.32 -6.04 -0.65
N GLY A 48 6.39 -5.42 -1.38
CA GLY A 48 5.05 -5.99 -1.59
C GLY A 48 4.07 -5.82 -0.41
N GLY A 49 4.46 -5.09 0.64
CA GLY A 49 3.59 -4.80 1.79
C GLY A 49 3.48 -5.95 2.79
N CYS A 50 2.47 -5.89 3.66
CA CYS A 50 2.30 -6.83 4.77
C CYS A 50 2.14 -8.30 4.35
N LEU A 51 1.60 -8.56 3.16
CA LEU A 51 1.43 -9.92 2.63
C LEU A 51 2.75 -10.67 2.48
N ASN A 52 3.85 -9.94 2.32
CA ASN A 52 5.22 -10.46 2.24
C ASN A 52 6.03 -10.15 3.51
N GLY A 53 5.35 -9.99 4.64
CA GLY A 53 5.99 -9.77 5.94
C GLY A 53 6.77 -10.99 6.42
N GLY A 54 7.83 -10.79 7.20
CA GLY A 54 8.66 -11.89 7.73
C GLY A 54 7.93 -12.85 8.68
N GLY A 55 6.74 -12.47 9.17
CA GLY A 55 5.87 -13.32 9.98
C GLY A 55 4.88 -14.18 9.18
N GLN A 56 4.88 -14.08 7.85
CA GLN A 56 3.97 -14.84 7.00
C GLN A 56 4.44 -16.30 6.83
N ALA A 57 3.50 -17.20 6.54
CA ALA A 57 3.84 -18.58 6.22
C ALA A 57 4.77 -18.64 5.00
N LYS A 58 5.87 -19.39 5.14
CA LYS A 58 6.80 -19.61 4.03
C LYS A 58 6.19 -20.56 3.00
N ALA A 59 6.59 -20.41 1.74
CA ALA A 59 6.30 -21.41 0.72
C ALA A 59 6.93 -22.76 1.13
N ASN A 60 6.29 -23.87 0.77
CA ASN A 60 6.78 -25.20 1.09
C ASN A 60 8.16 -25.41 0.49
N GLU A 61 9.07 -26.09 1.19
CA GLU A 61 10.45 -26.28 0.74
C GLU A 61 10.55 -26.97 -0.63
N SER A 62 9.57 -27.83 -0.95
CA SER A 62 9.44 -28.48 -2.27
C SER A 62 9.27 -27.49 -3.42
N ASP A 63 8.71 -26.31 -3.17
CA ASP A 63 8.50 -25.25 -4.16
C ASP A 63 9.72 -24.30 -4.25
N VAL A 64 10.59 -24.30 -3.24
CA VAL A 64 11.74 -23.39 -3.13
C VAL A 64 12.94 -23.89 -3.95
N SER A 65 13.08 -25.21 -4.10
CA SER A 65 14.16 -25.87 -4.87
C SER A 65 14.20 -25.50 -6.35
N SER A 66 13.12 -24.94 -6.90
CA SER A 66 13.00 -24.58 -8.33
C SER A 66 13.12 -23.07 -8.61
N GLY A 67 13.40 -22.24 -7.61
CA GLY A 67 13.51 -20.79 -7.76
C GLY A 67 12.61 -20.01 -6.79
N GLY A 68 12.98 -20.01 -5.51
CA GLY A 68 12.16 -19.51 -4.39
C GLY A 68 11.51 -18.12 -4.54
N ARG A 69 12.00 -17.23 -5.42
CA ARG A 69 11.32 -15.97 -5.73
C ARG A 69 10.02 -16.17 -6.51
N ALA A 70 9.98 -17.08 -7.48
CA ALA A 70 8.79 -17.36 -8.28
C ALA A 70 7.73 -18.06 -7.42
N ALA A 71 8.13 -19.04 -6.59
CA ALA A 71 7.23 -19.70 -5.66
C ALA A 71 6.62 -18.71 -4.64
N MET A 72 7.43 -17.79 -4.11
CA MET A 72 6.95 -16.73 -3.22
C MET A 72 5.95 -15.80 -3.92
N GLN A 73 6.20 -15.44 -5.19
CA GLN A 73 5.29 -14.61 -5.97
C GLN A 73 3.92 -15.27 -6.17
N VAL A 74 3.89 -16.55 -6.53
CA VAL A 74 2.65 -17.32 -6.67
C VAL A 74 1.90 -17.38 -5.34
N GLN A 75 2.60 -17.58 -4.22
CA GLN A 75 1.97 -17.58 -2.90
C GLN A 75 1.37 -16.21 -2.55
N LEU A 76 2.07 -15.12 -2.83
CA LEU A 76 1.57 -13.76 -2.61
C LEU A 76 0.31 -13.47 -3.43
N GLU A 77 0.28 -13.91 -4.69
CA GLU A 77 -0.88 -13.76 -5.57
C GLU A 77 -2.10 -14.52 -5.05
N ARG A 78 -1.90 -15.75 -4.54
CA ARG A 78 -2.98 -16.55 -3.92
C ARG A 78 -3.56 -15.86 -2.69
N VAL A 79 -2.72 -15.36 -1.80
CA VAL A 79 -3.18 -14.66 -0.60
C VAL A 79 -3.89 -13.34 -0.97
N ALA A 80 -3.35 -12.60 -1.95
CA ALA A 80 -3.97 -11.37 -2.42
C ALA A 80 -5.36 -11.63 -3.02
N ALA A 81 -5.51 -12.70 -3.82
CA ALA A 81 -6.79 -13.10 -4.40
C ALA A 81 -7.80 -13.52 -3.32
N ALA A 82 -7.38 -14.34 -2.36
CA ALA A 82 -8.22 -14.75 -1.24
C ALA A 82 -8.69 -13.55 -0.40
N HIS A 83 -7.78 -12.62 -0.09
CA HIS A 83 -8.11 -11.38 0.60
C HIS A 83 -9.12 -10.55 -0.21
N ALA A 84 -8.86 -10.31 -1.50
CA ALA A 84 -9.75 -9.53 -2.36
C ALA A 84 -11.17 -10.14 -2.46
N ALA A 85 -11.30 -11.46 -2.43
CA ALA A 85 -12.59 -12.14 -2.44
C ALA A 85 -13.40 -11.94 -1.14
N MET A 86 -12.74 -11.63 -0.02
CA MET A 86 -13.38 -11.45 1.30
C MET A 86 -13.58 -9.98 1.69
N VAL A 87 -12.88 -9.05 1.04
CA VAL A 87 -12.93 -7.63 1.39
C VAL A 87 -14.22 -7.00 0.91
N VAL A 88 -14.99 -6.48 1.88
CA VAL A 88 -16.09 -5.57 1.58
C VAL A 88 -15.53 -4.16 1.37
N HIS A 89 -15.45 -3.73 0.12
CA HIS A 89 -15.09 -2.37 -0.21
C HIS A 89 -16.20 -1.39 0.20
N ARG A 90 -15.93 -0.59 1.22
CA ARG A 90 -16.79 0.50 1.70
C ARG A 90 -15.93 1.63 2.25
N ALA A 91 -16.44 2.86 2.27
CA ALA A 91 -15.75 3.91 3.00
C ALA A 91 -15.79 3.59 4.51
N PRO A 92 -14.76 3.92 5.29
CA PRO A 92 -14.79 3.72 6.74
C PRO A 92 -15.99 4.41 7.42
N SER A 93 -16.45 5.54 6.88
CA SER A 93 -17.64 6.27 7.34
C SER A 93 -18.95 5.49 7.17
N ASP A 94 -18.99 4.53 6.23
CA ASP A 94 -20.19 3.72 5.95
C ASP A 94 -20.22 2.45 6.81
N ASN A 95 -19.16 2.19 7.60
CA ASN A 95 -19.11 1.06 8.50
C ASN A 95 -19.84 1.41 9.82
N PRO A 96 -21.00 0.79 10.12
CA PRO A 96 -21.76 1.12 11.32
C PRO A 96 -20.96 0.87 12.61
N ALA A 97 -20.06 -0.12 12.62
CA ALA A 97 -19.19 -0.36 13.76
C ALA A 97 -18.23 0.81 14.00
N VAL A 98 -17.65 1.37 12.94
CA VAL A 98 -16.77 2.55 13.03
C VAL A 98 -17.57 3.75 13.53
N VAL A 99 -18.72 4.05 12.91
CA VAL A 99 -19.59 5.16 13.34
C VAL A 99 -20.00 5.01 14.81
N ASN A 100 -20.32 3.79 15.25
CA ASN A 100 -20.71 3.52 16.63
C ASN A 100 -19.58 3.82 17.63
N VAL A 101 -18.33 3.44 17.32
CA VAL A 101 -17.16 3.77 18.16
C VAL A 101 -16.97 5.30 18.28
N TYR A 102 -17.08 6.03 17.16
CA TYR A 102 -16.91 7.49 17.18
C TYR A 102 -18.07 8.26 17.82
N ARG A 103 -19.30 7.73 17.74
CA ARG A 103 -20.50 8.35 18.31
C ARG A 103 -20.65 8.06 19.81
N ASN A 104 -20.27 6.86 20.25
CA ASN A 104 -20.41 6.42 21.64
C ASN A 104 -19.10 6.53 22.44
N LYS A 105 -18.29 7.56 22.15
CA LYS A 105 -16.97 7.84 22.76
C LYS A 105 -16.93 7.87 24.31
N SER A 106 -18.05 7.81 25.00
CA SER A 106 -18.16 8.08 26.44
C SER A 106 -18.32 6.86 27.34
N ARG A 107 -18.28 5.61 26.83
CA ARG A 107 -18.53 4.41 27.67
C ARG A 107 -17.37 3.41 27.82
N GLU A 108 -16.30 3.52 27.04
CA GLU A 108 -15.27 2.46 26.95
C GLU A 108 -13.82 2.96 26.83
N LEU A 109 -13.51 4.17 27.33
CA LEU A 109 -12.12 4.54 27.57
C LEU A 109 -11.78 4.22 29.03
N PRO A 110 -10.93 3.21 29.32
CA PRO A 110 -10.38 3.02 30.65
C PRO A 110 -9.52 4.21 31.09
#